data_AF-A0A085M4M1-F1
#
_entry.id   AF-A0A085M4M1-F1
#
_cell.length_a   1.000
_cell.length_b   1.000
_cell.length_c   1.000
_cell.angle_alpha   90.00
_cell.angle_beta   90.00
_cell.angle_gamma   90.00
#
_symmetry.space_group_name_H-M   'P 1'
#
loop_
_entity.id
_entity.type
_entity.pdbx_description
1 polymer ?
#
loop_
_entity_poly.entity_id
_entity_poly.type
_entity_poly.pdbx_seq_one_letter_code
_entity_poly.pdbx_strand_id
1 'polypeptide(L)'
;MHTGLFLTIVALFSYVENIKAGDQQSQVLKKENAVAAVPPYKPTKTMAPHARDACAKYDCAEDHQKYKKTMTTEYYEPYIKCLNKCEPEMSARFVLNLIRDGLEAQQRLSKAARK
;
A
#
# COMPACT_ATOMS: atom_id res chain seq x y z
N MET A 1 -58.16 38.78 5.55
CA MET A 1 -56.79 38.98 5.04
C MET A 1 -55.86 37.88 5.57
N HIS A 2 -55.96 36.61 5.14
CA HIS A 2 -55.12 35.50 5.69
C HIS A 2 -54.55 34.53 4.62
N THR A 3 -54.79 34.76 3.33
CA THR A 3 -54.35 33.85 2.26
C THR A 3 -52.90 34.07 1.82
N GLY A 4 -52.27 35.20 2.16
CA GLY A 4 -50.88 35.50 1.77
C GLY A 4 -49.81 34.77 2.59
N LEU A 5 -50.11 34.32 3.81
CA LEU A 5 -49.14 33.71 4.70
C LEU A 5 -48.90 32.21 4.40
N PHE A 6 -49.88 31.53 3.81
CA PHE A 6 -49.76 30.10 3.50
C PHE A 6 -48.87 29.83 2.29
N LEU A 7 -48.86 30.72 1.29
CA LEU A 7 -48.07 30.55 0.08
C LEU A 7 -46.55 30.69 0.32
N THR A 8 -46.15 31.54 1.27
CA THR A 8 -44.72 31.70 1.62
C THR A 8 -44.19 30.51 2.39
N ILE A 9 -45.01 29.91 3.26
CA ILE A 9 -44.62 28.73 4.03
C ILE A 9 -44.41 27.53 3.10
N VAL A 10 -45.33 27.28 2.15
CA VAL A 10 -45.18 26.17 1.18
C VAL A 10 -43.93 26.33 0.32
N ALA A 11 -43.61 27.55 -0.13
CA ALA A 11 -42.40 27.82 -0.90
C ALA A 11 -41.10 27.57 -0.10
N LEU A 12 -41.09 27.88 1.20
CA LEU A 12 -39.95 27.61 2.07
C LEU A 12 -39.75 26.11 2.31
N PHE A 13 -40.83 25.34 2.46
CA PHE A 13 -40.74 23.89 2.60
C PHE A 13 -40.16 23.23 1.34
N SER A 14 -40.62 23.62 0.14
CA SER A 14 -40.07 23.10 -1.12
C SER A 14 -38.61 23.49 -1.37
N TYR A 15 -38.17 24.65 -0.86
CA TYR A 15 -36.77 25.07 -0.95
C TYR A 15 -35.85 24.24 -0.02
N VAL A 16 -36.29 23.99 1.22
CA VAL A 16 -35.52 23.19 2.19
C VAL A 16 -35.37 21.73 1.75
N GLU A 17 -36.41 21.14 1.15
CA GLU A 17 -36.34 19.77 0.62
C GLU A 17 -35.36 19.65 -0.56
N ASN A 18 -35.29 20.66 -1.44
CA ASN A 18 -34.33 20.69 -2.53
C ASN A 18 -32.87 20.76 -2.05
N ILE A 19 -32.59 21.53 -0.99
CA ILE A 19 -31.23 21.62 -0.41
C ILE A 19 -30.79 20.27 0.16
N LYS A 20 -31.71 19.54 0.80
CA LYS A 20 -31.40 18.25 1.44
C LYS A 20 -31.10 17.15 0.41
N ALA A 21 -31.78 17.18 -0.75
CA ALA A 21 -31.53 16.26 -1.85
C ALA A 21 -30.16 16.50 -2.53
N GLY A 22 -29.77 17.77 -2.73
CA GLY A 22 -28.47 18.13 -3.30
C GLY A 22 -27.29 17.71 -2.42
N ASP A 23 -27.44 17.79 -1.09
CA ASP A 23 -26.37 17.44 -0.14
C ASP A 23 -26.17 15.91 -0.04
N GLN A 24 -27.25 15.12 -0.14
CA GLN A 24 -27.14 13.66 -0.24
C GLN A 24 -26.42 13.22 -1.52
N GLN A 25 -26.72 13.83 -2.66
CA GLN A 25 -26.07 13.48 -3.93
C GLN A 25 -24.57 13.84 -3.92
N SER A 26 -24.20 14.95 -3.27
CA SER A 26 -22.81 15.38 -3.09
C SER A 26 -22.02 14.46 -2.14
N GLN A 27 -22.67 13.92 -1.10
CA GLN A 27 -22.05 12.93 -0.20
C GLN A 27 -21.92 11.54 -0.82
N VAL A 28 -22.88 11.11 -1.65
CA VAL A 28 -22.78 9.83 -2.40
C VAL A 28 -21.66 9.90 -3.43
N LEU A 29 -21.55 11.01 -4.18
CA LEU A 29 -20.49 11.20 -5.18
C LEU A 29 -19.08 11.29 -4.55
N LYS A 30 -18.96 11.86 -3.34
CA LYS A 30 -17.70 11.84 -2.57
C LYS A 30 -17.33 10.45 -2.06
N LYS A 31 -18.30 9.57 -1.84
CA LYS A 31 -18.06 8.21 -1.33
C LYS A 31 -17.61 7.26 -2.44
N GLU A 32 -18.05 7.47 -3.68
CA GLU A 32 -17.61 6.67 -4.84
C GLU A 32 -16.22 7.04 -5.37
N ASN A 33 -15.77 8.29 -5.18
CA ASN A 33 -14.44 8.74 -5.65
C ASN A 33 -13.34 8.66 -4.57
N ALA A 34 -13.61 8.04 -3.43
CA ALA A 34 -12.54 7.56 -2.57
C ALA A 34 -11.91 6.33 -3.23
N VAL A 35 -11.14 6.55 -4.31
CA VAL A 35 -10.07 5.64 -4.71
C VAL A 35 -9.32 5.36 -3.43
N ALA A 36 -9.50 4.15 -2.90
CA ALA A 36 -8.96 3.74 -1.62
C ALA A 36 -7.45 3.98 -1.67
N ALA A 37 -7.01 5.08 -1.07
CA ALA A 37 -5.62 5.46 -1.07
C ALA A 37 -4.89 4.33 -0.34
N VAL A 38 -4.19 3.51 -1.12
CA VAL A 38 -3.45 2.37 -0.60
C VAL A 38 -2.45 2.90 0.44
N PRO A 39 -2.49 2.41 1.68
CA PRO A 39 -1.62 2.94 2.72
C PRO A 39 -0.15 2.75 2.30
N PRO A 40 0.71 3.78 2.49
CA PRO A 40 2.11 3.65 2.15
C PRO A 40 2.76 2.56 2.99
N TYR A 41 3.46 1.64 2.33
CA TYR A 41 4.22 0.58 2.97
C TYR A 41 5.26 1.16 3.95
N LYS A 42 5.29 0.64 5.19
CA LYS A 42 6.27 1.01 6.21
C LYS A 42 7.22 -0.16 6.49
N PRO A 43 8.46 -0.12 5.99
CA PRO A 43 9.43 -1.19 6.27
C PRO A 43 9.85 -1.24 7.73
N THR A 44 10.10 -2.45 8.21
CA THR A 44 10.78 -2.70 9.49
C THR A 44 12.26 -2.31 9.37
N LYS A 45 12.86 -1.81 10.46
CA LYS A 45 14.26 -1.33 10.52
C LYS A 45 15.28 -2.49 10.56
N THR A 46 15.31 -3.36 9.54
CA THR A 46 16.25 -4.50 9.49
C THR A 46 16.87 -4.61 8.09
N MET A 47 17.47 -5.75 7.74
CA MET A 47 17.82 -6.13 6.36
C MET A 47 16.63 -6.12 5.38
N ALA A 48 15.42 -5.98 5.91
CA ALA A 48 14.16 -5.91 5.22
C ALA A 48 14.16 -5.02 3.96
N PRO A 49 14.70 -3.78 3.93
CA PRO A 49 14.62 -2.92 2.74
C PRO A 49 15.35 -3.52 1.54
N HIS A 50 16.57 -4.03 1.72
CA HIS A 50 17.33 -4.64 0.64
C HIS A 50 16.70 -5.95 0.16
N ALA A 51 16.23 -6.78 1.09
CA ALA A 51 15.53 -8.02 0.75
C ALA A 51 14.23 -7.74 -0.01
N ARG A 52 13.45 -6.75 0.43
CA ARG A 52 12.21 -6.35 -0.24
C ARG A 52 12.45 -5.75 -1.62
N ASP A 53 13.48 -4.94 -1.80
CA ASP A 53 13.82 -4.39 -3.12
C ASP A 53 14.22 -5.50 -4.10
N ALA A 54 15.00 -6.48 -3.63
CA ALA A 54 15.33 -7.66 -4.41
C ALA A 54 14.06 -8.46 -4.76
N CYS A 55 13.19 -8.71 -3.78
CA CYS A 55 11.91 -9.37 -4.01
C CYS A 55 11.03 -8.63 -5.02
N ALA A 56 10.89 -7.31 -4.89
CA ALA A 56 10.12 -6.49 -5.81
C ALA A 56 10.67 -6.49 -7.24
N LYS A 57 11.98 -6.71 -7.41
CA LYS A 57 12.66 -6.72 -8.70
C LYS A 57 12.66 -8.09 -9.39
N TYR A 58 12.79 -9.17 -8.62
CA TYR A 58 12.98 -10.51 -9.17
C TYR A 58 11.75 -11.42 -8.96
N ASP A 59 11.41 -11.71 -7.71
CA ASP A 59 10.39 -12.73 -7.40
C ASP A 59 8.94 -12.21 -7.51
N CYS A 60 8.74 -10.92 -7.24
CA CYS A 60 7.43 -10.26 -7.24
C CYS A 60 7.28 -9.25 -8.39
N ALA A 61 8.09 -9.39 -9.45
CA ALA A 61 8.18 -8.40 -10.53
C ALA A 61 6.85 -8.20 -11.28
N GLU A 62 6.08 -9.28 -11.50
CA GLU A 62 4.81 -9.22 -12.20
C GLU A 62 3.76 -8.42 -11.40
N ASP A 63 3.56 -8.77 -10.13
CA ASP A 63 2.62 -8.08 -9.25
C ASP A 63 3.05 -6.64 -9.00
N HIS A 64 4.36 -6.38 -8.87
CA HIS A 64 4.90 -5.03 -8.74
C HIS A 64 4.60 -4.18 -9.98
N GLN A 65 4.76 -4.72 -11.19
CA GLN A 65 4.42 -3.99 -12.41
C GLN A 65 2.92 -3.70 -12.52
N LYS A 66 2.07 -4.66 -12.18
CA LYS A 66 0.61 -4.48 -12.18
C LYS A 66 0.20 -3.38 -11.20
N TYR A 67 0.68 -3.47 -9.96
CA TYR A 67 0.44 -2.46 -8.93
C TYR A 67 0.98 -1.08 -9.35
N LYS A 68 2.20 -0.98 -9.89
CA LYS A 68 2.78 0.30 -10.30
C LYS A 68 1.99 0.97 -11.43
N LYS A 69 1.34 0.19 -12.30
CA LYS A 69 0.52 0.70 -13.40
C LYS A 69 -0.86 1.18 -12.94
N THR A 70 -1.50 0.44 -12.03
CA THR A 70 -2.89 0.70 -11.66
C THR A 70 -3.03 1.48 -10.35
N MET A 71 -2.07 1.35 -9.44
CA MET A 71 -2.09 1.86 -8.07
C MET A 71 -3.38 1.48 -7.30
N THR A 72 -4.01 0.37 -7.67
CA THR A 72 -5.27 -0.08 -7.07
C THR A 72 -5.04 -1.15 -6.01
N THR A 73 -5.96 -1.20 -5.04
CA THR A 73 -5.93 -2.15 -3.93
C THR A 73 -5.98 -3.61 -4.39
N GLU A 74 -6.64 -3.86 -5.52
CA GLU A 74 -6.74 -5.19 -6.16
C GLU A 74 -5.37 -5.81 -6.45
N TYR A 75 -4.41 -5.01 -6.94
CA TYR A 75 -3.05 -5.48 -7.24
C TYR A 75 -2.07 -5.24 -6.09
N TYR A 76 -2.44 -4.40 -5.12
CA TYR A 76 -1.65 -4.17 -3.92
C TYR A 76 -1.59 -5.42 -3.01
N GLU A 77 -2.74 -6.06 -2.75
CA GLU A 77 -2.80 -7.23 -1.86
C GLU A 77 -1.96 -8.41 -2.37
N PRO A 78 -2.06 -8.83 -3.65
CA PRO A 78 -1.18 -9.84 -4.23
C PRO A 78 0.30 -9.45 -4.14
N TYR A 79 0.63 -8.19 -4.47
CA TYR A 79 2.00 -7.68 -4.42
C TYR A 79 2.58 -7.75 -3.00
N ILE A 80 1.85 -7.27 -2.00
CA ILE A 80 2.30 -7.31 -0.59
C ILE A 80 2.41 -8.74 -0.09
N LYS A 81 1.47 -9.63 -0.46
CA LYS A 81 1.53 -11.05 -0.11
C LYS A 81 2.79 -11.71 -0.69
N CYS A 82 3.15 -11.39 -1.93
CA CYS A 82 4.39 -11.87 -2.54
C CYS A 82 5.62 -11.36 -1.77
N LEU A 83 5.69 -10.05 -1.48
CA LEU A 83 6.80 -9.47 -0.73
C LEU A 83 6.97 -10.10 0.67
N ASN A 84 5.86 -10.30 1.39
CA ASN A 84 5.89 -10.87 2.73
C ASN A 84 6.37 -12.33 2.74
N LYS A 85 6.17 -13.08 1.64
CA LYS A 85 6.72 -14.42 1.47
C LYS A 85 8.20 -14.38 1.12
N CYS A 86 8.59 -13.54 0.16
CA CYS A 86 9.95 -13.51 -0.36
C CYS A 86 10.96 -12.89 0.60
N GLU A 87 10.60 -11.81 1.30
CA GLU A 87 11.52 -11.07 2.19
C GLU A 87 12.24 -11.95 3.23
N PRO A 88 11.54 -12.81 4.01
CA PRO A 88 12.22 -13.66 4.98
C PRO A 88 13.15 -14.68 4.31
N GLU A 89 12.78 -15.22 3.14
CA GLU A 89 13.62 -16.17 2.40
C GLU A 89 14.90 -15.50 1.88
N MET A 90 14.79 -14.28 1.33
CA MET A 90 15.96 -13.51 0.89
C MET A 90 16.84 -13.07 2.05
N SER A 91 16.23 -12.63 3.15
CA SER A 91 16.98 -12.26 4.36
C SER A 91 17.76 -13.46 4.91
N ALA A 92 17.13 -14.64 4.99
CA ALA A 92 17.80 -15.86 5.44
C ALA A 92 18.96 -16.26 4.52
N ARG A 93 18.75 -16.21 3.20
CA ARG A 93 19.80 -16.54 2.22
C ARG A 93 20.99 -15.59 2.32
N PHE A 94 20.74 -14.29 2.51
CA PHE A 94 21.81 -13.32 2.69
C PHE A 94 22.63 -13.60 3.95
N VAL A 95 21.98 -13.85 5.09
CA VAL A 95 22.68 -14.18 6.34
C VAL A 95 23.52 -15.45 6.18
N LEU A 96 22.99 -16.49 5.52
CA LEU A 96 23.73 -17.72 5.27
C LEU A 96 24.96 -17.50 4.38
N ASN A 97 24.85 -16.66 3.36
CA ASN A 97 25.98 -16.31 2.51
C ASN A 97 27.04 -15.50 3.29
N LEU A 98 26.62 -14.54 4.11
CA LEU A 98 27.56 -13.81 4.98
C LEU A 98 28.34 -14.74 5.93
N ILE A 99 27.65 -15.72 6.54
CA ILE A 99 28.29 -16.70 7.41
C ILE A 99 29.30 -17.53 6.61
N ARG A 100 28.91 -18.03 5.43
CA ARG A 100 29.80 -18.82 4.58
C ARG A 100 31.04 -18.04 4.17
N ASP A 101 30.85 -16.82 3.66
CA ASP A 101 31.94 -15.96 3.19
C ASP A 101 32.89 -15.60 4.34
N GLY A 102 32.34 -15.35 5.54
CA GLY A 102 33.12 -15.12 6.75
C GLY A 102 33.98 -16.33 7.15
N LEU A 103 33.42 -17.54 7.12
CA LEU A 103 34.15 -18.77 7.43
C LEU A 103 35.27 -19.04 6.41
N GLU A 104 35.00 -18.83 5.12
CA GLU A 104 36.01 -18.97 4.06
C GLU A 104 37.15 -17.97 4.23
N ALA A 105 36.82 -16.70 4.54
CA ALA A 105 37.81 -15.67 4.80
C ALA A 105 38.70 -16.03 6.00
N GLN A 106 38.11 -16.49 7.11
CA GLN A 106 38.87 -16.96 8.27
C GLN A 106 39.77 -18.15 7.93
N GLN A 107 39.29 -19.09 7.12
CA GLN A 107 40.09 -20.24 6.71
C GLN A 107 41.29 -19.82 5.85
N ARG A 108 41.13 -18.83 4.96
CA ARG A 108 42.24 -18.28 4.16
C ARG A 108 43.28 -17.59 5.05
N LEU A 109 42.84 -16.79 6.03
CA LEU A 109 43.74 -16.12 6.97
C LEU A 109 44.52 -17.11 7.84
N SER A 110 43.85 -18.13 8.38
CA SER A 110 44.53 -19.16 9.19
C SER A 110 45.54 -19.98 8.39
N LYS A 111 45.29 -20.25 7.10
CA LYS A 111 46.26 -20.89 6.20
C LYS A 111 47.45 -19.98 5.90
N ALA A 112 47.21 -18.69 5.70
CA ALA A 112 48.26 -17.71 5.45
C ALA A 112 49.17 -17.53 6.67
N ALA A 113 48.63 -17.54 7.89
CA ALA A 113 49.40 -17.39 9.13
C ALA A 113 50.27 -18.61 9.49
N ARG A 114 50.10 -19.75 8.82
CA ARG A 114 50.89 -20.98 9.02
C ARG A 114 52.03 -21.13 8.00
N LYS A 115 52.14 -20.23 7.03
CA LYS A 115 53.23 -20.16 6.06
C LYS A 115 54.22 -19.10 6.50
#